data_AF-A0A6L5C5J2-F1
#
_entry.id   AF-A0A6L5C5J2-F1
#
_cell.length_a   1.000
_cell.length_b   1.000
_cell.length_c   1.000
_cell.angle_alpha   90.00
_cell.angle_beta   90.00
_cell.angle_gamma   90.00
#
_symmetry.space_group_name_H-M   'P 1'
#
loop_
_entity.id
_entity.type
_entity.pdbx_description
1 polymer ?
#
loop_
_entity_poly.entity_id
_entity_poly.type
_entity_poly.pdbx_seq_one_letter_code
_entity_poly.pdbx_strand_id
1 'polypeptide(L)'
;MSQHFIHYVPRRIVSRFPDDANHPWFADVQALDAGFFRPTFHISRRKTGPTQQVREGDTIWILGQIVSPWGVLPPGIDARIEVERVERGRDGALRFIASKQSQWFPLSDISHTLPFLKSLAGQGRLNELLKDPAAPIGRSLQSMRLLASAEPLEEHLGKLSLQPVHFISYRICDGTHAAFVKTKALLAQQQVVFWDRWSLPRRLAERRELVDCEALDCHLMEQLASAGTVWGIESPAYSAEGSYSQKEKIKALQLGTYHAVAGC
;
A
#
# COMPACT_ATOMS: atom_id res chain seq x y z
N MET A 1 -11.21 24.75 6.86
CA MET A 1 -11.59 23.32 6.95
C MET A 1 -10.63 22.55 6.08
N SER A 2 -10.04 21.47 6.61
CA SER A 2 -9.18 20.56 5.83
C SER A 2 -10.02 19.92 4.72
N GLN A 3 -9.44 19.81 3.52
CA GLN A 3 -10.06 19.10 2.40
C GLN A 3 -9.47 17.70 2.26
N HIS A 4 -10.29 16.77 1.76
CA HIS A 4 -9.86 15.41 1.50
C HIS A 4 -9.81 15.13 0.01
N PHE A 5 -8.69 14.59 -0.44
CA PHE A 5 -8.44 14.19 -1.82
C PHE A 5 -8.26 12.69 -1.88
N ILE A 6 -8.62 12.08 -3.00
CA ILE A 6 -8.38 10.66 -3.25
C ILE A 6 -7.63 10.49 -4.55
N HIS A 7 -6.63 9.61 -4.53
CA HIS A 7 -5.76 9.36 -5.66
C HIS A 7 -5.48 7.87 -5.81
N TYR A 8 -5.82 7.33 -6.97
CA TYR A 8 -5.48 5.96 -7.32
C TYR A 8 -4.06 5.88 -7.86
N VAL A 9 -3.33 4.93 -7.31
CA VAL A 9 -1.95 4.64 -7.67
C VAL A 9 -1.89 3.17 -8.12
N PRO A 10 -1.59 2.89 -9.40
CA PRO A 10 -1.59 1.52 -9.90
C PRO A 10 -0.47 0.70 -9.24
N ARG A 11 -0.82 -0.49 -8.75
CA ARG A 11 0.13 -1.47 -8.18
C ARG A 11 0.25 -2.65 -9.15
N ARG A 12 1.47 -3.03 -9.53
CA ARG A 12 1.72 -4.15 -10.46
C ARG A 12 2.76 -5.09 -9.86
N ILE A 13 2.43 -6.37 -9.78
CA ILE A 13 3.41 -7.41 -9.46
C ILE A 13 4.32 -7.59 -10.67
N VAL A 14 5.52 -7.04 -10.58
CA VAL A 14 6.57 -7.20 -11.57
C VAL A 14 7.36 -8.46 -11.23
N SER A 15 7.31 -9.46 -12.10
CA SER A 15 8.02 -10.73 -11.93
C SER A 15 9.45 -10.72 -12.49
N ARG A 16 9.80 -9.71 -13.30
CA ARG A 16 11.15 -9.50 -13.84
C ARG A 16 11.55 -8.04 -13.69
N PHE A 17 12.55 -7.79 -12.88
CA PHE A 17 13.10 -6.45 -12.68
C PHE A 17 14.16 -6.15 -13.73
N PRO A 18 14.41 -4.86 -14.07
CA PRO A 18 15.63 -4.49 -14.77
C PRO A 18 16.85 -4.95 -13.98
N ASP A 19 17.85 -5.52 -14.66
CA ASP A 19 19.08 -5.99 -14.03
C ASP A 19 20.00 -4.83 -13.61
N ASP A 20 19.90 -3.68 -14.29
CA ASP A 20 20.70 -2.48 -14.02
C ASP A 20 20.13 -1.66 -12.87
N ALA A 21 20.87 -1.59 -11.75
CA ALA A 21 20.55 -0.82 -10.54
C ALA A 21 20.43 0.70 -10.77
N ASN A 22 20.88 1.24 -11.91
CA ASN A 22 20.75 2.66 -12.27
C ASN A 22 19.56 2.95 -13.21
N HIS A 23 18.74 1.94 -13.52
CA HIS A 23 17.61 2.09 -14.43
C HIS A 23 16.63 3.19 -13.94
N PRO A 24 16.10 4.09 -14.80
CA PRO A 24 15.16 5.17 -14.43
C PRO A 24 13.82 4.72 -13.80
N TRP A 25 13.65 3.40 -13.68
CA TRP A 25 12.56 2.74 -12.96
C TRP A 25 12.70 2.95 -11.45
N PHE A 26 13.96 3.08 -11.01
CA PHE A 26 14.39 3.47 -9.68
C PHE A 26 14.47 5.00 -9.65
N ALA A 27 13.95 5.67 -8.63
CA ALA A 27 13.96 7.14 -8.59
C ALA A 27 14.54 7.71 -7.31
N ASP A 28 14.61 9.05 -7.30
CA ASP A 28 15.12 9.98 -6.28
C ASP A 28 15.60 9.34 -4.98
N VAL A 29 16.89 9.51 -4.74
CA VAL A 29 17.58 9.13 -3.49
C VAL A 29 16.86 9.77 -2.30
N GLN A 30 16.26 8.94 -1.44
CA GLN A 30 15.78 9.31 -0.12
C GLN A 30 16.77 8.78 0.92
N ALA A 31 16.66 9.28 2.17
CA ALA A 31 17.34 8.63 3.29
C ALA A 31 16.98 7.13 3.34
N LEU A 32 17.92 6.30 3.75
CA LEU A 32 17.83 4.84 3.65
C LEU A 32 16.74 4.25 4.57
N ASP A 33 16.35 4.98 5.62
CA ASP A 33 15.31 4.67 6.61
C ASP A 33 13.98 5.41 6.36
N ALA A 34 13.96 6.33 5.39
CA ALA A 34 12.78 7.14 5.12
C ALA A 34 11.64 6.30 4.52
N GLY A 35 10.47 6.41 5.15
CA GLY A 35 9.22 5.87 4.62
C GLY A 35 8.72 4.61 5.30
N PHE A 36 9.51 3.89 6.11
CA PHE A 36 9.08 2.62 6.70
C PHE A 36 7.87 2.78 7.64
N PHE A 37 8.00 3.64 8.65
CA PHE A 37 6.95 3.83 9.66
C PHE A 37 5.74 4.60 9.14
N ARG A 38 5.96 5.55 8.23
CA ARG A 38 4.92 6.37 7.64
C ARG A 38 5.32 6.92 6.27
N PRO A 39 4.36 7.35 5.44
CA PRO A 39 4.67 8.09 4.22
C PRO A 39 5.50 9.33 4.54
N THR A 40 6.47 9.64 3.69
CA THR A 40 7.29 10.87 3.79
C THR A 40 6.79 11.96 2.87
N PHE A 41 6.29 11.59 1.70
CA PHE A 41 5.65 12.48 0.75
C PHE A 41 4.87 11.69 -0.31
N HIS A 42 4.02 12.39 -1.05
CA HIS A 42 3.43 11.91 -2.30
C HIS A 42 3.74 12.87 -3.45
N ILE A 43 4.05 12.33 -4.62
CA ILE A 43 4.33 13.12 -5.82
C ILE A 43 3.20 12.95 -6.82
N SER A 44 2.72 14.07 -7.35
CA SER A 44 1.87 14.10 -8.53
C SER A 44 2.50 14.95 -9.63
N ARG A 45 2.64 14.36 -10.81
CA ARG A 45 3.09 15.07 -12.03
C ARG A 45 1.94 15.77 -12.76
N ARG A 46 0.70 15.64 -12.28
CA ARG A 46 -0.46 16.30 -12.89
C ARG A 46 -0.42 17.79 -12.58
N LYS A 47 -0.39 18.61 -13.63
CA LYS A 47 -0.29 20.08 -13.55
C LYS A 47 -1.65 20.78 -13.47
N THR A 48 -2.75 20.04 -13.38
CA THR A 48 -4.12 20.57 -13.46
C THR A 48 -5.08 19.84 -12.49
N GLY A 49 -6.26 20.42 -12.31
CA GLY A 49 -7.36 19.81 -11.55
C GLY A 49 -7.17 19.85 -10.03
N PRO A 50 -7.84 18.94 -9.28
CA PRO A 50 -7.79 18.88 -7.82
C PRO A 50 -6.37 18.80 -7.24
N THR A 51 -5.42 18.21 -7.97
CA THR A 51 -4.00 18.18 -7.58
C THR A 51 -3.43 19.56 -7.26
N GLN A 52 -3.81 20.60 -8.00
CA GLN A 52 -3.31 21.97 -7.80
C GLN A 52 -4.02 22.69 -6.63
N GLN A 53 -5.10 22.11 -6.11
CA GLN A 53 -5.91 22.68 -5.04
C GLN A 53 -5.44 22.25 -3.66
N VAL A 54 -4.72 21.12 -3.56
CA VAL A 54 -4.15 20.62 -2.30
C VAL A 54 -3.29 21.69 -1.62
N ARG A 55 -3.51 21.89 -0.31
CA ARG A 55 -2.79 22.81 0.58
C ARG A 55 -2.31 22.08 1.82
N GLU A 56 -1.51 22.80 2.61
CA GLU A 56 -1.12 22.38 3.95
C GLU A 56 -2.36 22.19 4.83
N GLY A 57 -2.35 21.12 5.63
CA GLY A 57 -3.49 20.69 6.44
C GLY A 57 -4.51 19.82 5.71
N ASP A 58 -4.45 19.67 4.39
CA ASP A 58 -5.32 18.76 3.64
C ASP A 58 -4.89 17.29 3.78
N THR A 59 -5.80 16.37 3.43
CA THR A 59 -5.52 14.92 3.44
C THR A 59 -5.60 14.34 2.04
N ILE A 60 -4.63 13.50 1.67
CA ILE A 60 -4.63 12.70 0.45
C ILE A 60 -4.74 11.22 0.82
N TRP A 61 -5.84 10.59 0.41
CA TRP A 61 -6.06 9.15 0.47
C TRP A 61 -5.47 8.48 -0.76
N ILE A 62 -4.53 7.57 -0.56
CA ILE A 62 -3.89 6.80 -1.64
C ILE A 62 -4.59 5.45 -1.73
N LEU A 63 -5.17 5.16 -2.89
CA LEU A 63 -5.76 3.87 -3.19
C LEU A 63 -4.83 3.05 -4.07
N GLY A 64 -4.70 1.77 -3.74
CA GLY A 64 -3.97 0.79 -4.53
C GLY A 64 -4.91 -0.32 -5.02
N GLN A 65 -4.57 -0.93 -6.15
CA GLN A 65 -5.13 -2.21 -6.55
C GLN A 65 -4.02 -3.04 -7.18
N ILE A 66 -3.75 -4.20 -6.59
CA ILE A 66 -2.64 -5.07 -7.01
C ILE A 66 -3.10 -5.94 -8.18
N VAL A 67 -2.48 -5.71 -9.32
CA VAL A 67 -2.64 -6.51 -10.54
C VAL A 67 -1.43 -7.41 -10.72
N SER A 68 -1.67 -8.70 -10.92
CA SER A 68 -0.64 -9.72 -11.14
C SER A 68 -0.98 -10.62 -12.34
N PRO A 69 -0.02 -11.40 -12.84
CA PRO A 69 -0.30 -12.45 -13.84
C PRO A 69 -1.31 -13.50 -13.37
N TRP A 70 -1.52 -13.64 -12.05
CA TRP A 70 -2.41 -14.65 -11.44
C TRP A 70 -3.79 -14.08 -11.09
N GLY A 71 -4.05 -12.82 -11.46
CA GLY A 71 -5.31 -12.12 -11.22
C GLY A 71 -5.13 -10.82 -10.46
N VAL A 72 -6.24 -10.31 -9.95
CA VAL A 72 -6.35 -8.99 -9.35
C VAL A 72 -6.84 -9.13 -7.90
N LEU A 73 -6.21 -8.41 -6.98
CA LEU A 73 -6.71 -8.25 -5.61
C LEU A 73 -7.77 -7.14 -5.56
N PRO A 74 -8.68 -7.16 -4.57
CA PRO A 74 -9.58 -6.04 -4.36
C PRO A 74 -8.80 -4.72 -4.16
N PRO A 75 -9.42 -3.57 -4.49
CA PRO A 75 -8.85 -2.28 -4.14
C PRO A 75 -8.72 -2.12 -2.63
N GLY A 76 -7.68 -1.41 -2.20
CA GLY A 76 -7.40 -1.09 -0.80
C GLY A 76 -6.93 0.36 -0.62
N ILE A 77 -6.90 0.82 0.62
CA ILE A 77 -6.22 2.07 0.99
C ILE A 77 -4.77 1.70 1.26
N ASP A 78 -3.84 2.27 0.50
CA ASP A 78 -2.41 2.10 0.74
C ASP A 78 -1.94 3.04 1.86
N ALA A 79 -2.40 4.30 1.82
CA ALA A 79 -1.94 5.34 2.74
C ALA A 79 -2.95 6.47 2.96
N ARG A 80 -2.81 7.14 4.09
CA ARG A 80 -3.36 8.48 4.36
C ARG A 80 -2.19 9.44 4.54
N ILE A 81 -2.17 10.49 3.73
CA ILE A 81 -1.15 11.53 3.76
C ILE A 81 -1.79 12.82 4.23
N GLU A 82 -1.49 13.21 5.45
CA GLU A 82 -1.78 14.54 5.95
C GLU A 82 -0.69 15.48 5.47
N VAL A 83 -1.07 16.51 4.72
CA VAL A 83 -0.11 17.37 4.01
C VAL A 83 0.45 18.40 4.98
N GLU A 84 1.72 18.25 5.33
CA GLU A 84 2.46 19.23 6.14
C GLU A 84 2.89 20.42 5.29
N ARG A 85 3.42 20.16 4.09
CA ARG A 85 3.93 21.19 3.17
C ARG A 85 3.71 20.79 1.71
N VAL A 86 3.49 21.78 0.85
CA VAL A 86 3.46 21.55 -0.62
C VAL A 86 4.68 22.19 -1.28
N GLU A 87 5.50 21.36 -1.93
CA GLU A 87 6.68 21.77 -2.68
C GLU A 87 6.45 21.63 -4.18
N ARG A 88 7.08 22.53 -4.96
CA ARG A 88 7.09 22.48 -6.42
C ARG A 88 8.47 22.04 -6.91
N GLY A 89 8.51 20.92 -7.61
CA GLY A 89 9.72 20.46 -8.31
C GLY A 89 10.04 21.35 -9.52
N ARG A 90 11.30 21.30 -9.96
CA ARG A 90 11.77 22.05 -11.16
C ARG A 90 11.05 21.63 -12.45
N ASP A 91 10.56 20.40 -12.51
CA ASP A 91 9.75 19.83 -13.60
C ASP A 91 8.27 20.25 -13.54
N GLY A 92 7.87 20.98 -12.49
CA GLY A 92 6.50 21.36 -12.19
C GLY A 92 5.67 20.25 -11.53
N ALA A 93 6.30 19.16 -11.08
CA ALA A 93 5.63 18.18 -10.23
C ALA A 93 5.33 18.79 -8.85
N LEU A 94 4.21 18.39 -8.27
CA LEU A 94 3.87 18.75 -6.89
C LEU A 94 4.30 17.62 -5.97
N ARG A 95 5.03 17.98 -4.91
CA ARG A 95 5.44 17.09 -3.83
C ARG A 95 4.72 17.51 -2.56
N PHE A 96 3.86 16.62 -2.06
CA PHE A 96 3.09 16.82 -0.85
C PHE A 96 3.84 16.15 0.30
N ILE A 97 4.52 16.93 1.12
CA ILE A 97 5.27 16.45 2.28
C ILE A 97 4.27 15.97 3.33
N ALA A 98 4.50 14.76 3.83
CA ALA A 98 3.62 14.09 4.77
C ALA A 98 3.95 14.50 6.21
N SER A 99 2.91 14.84 6.98
CA SER A 99 3.02 15.15 8.40
C SER A 99 3.29 13.89 9.24
N LYS A 100 3.52 14.10 10.54
CA LYS A 100 3.76 13.00 11.48
C LYS A 100 2.58 12.05 11.67
N GLN A 101 1.37 12.51 11.36
CA GLN A 101 0.10 11.80 11.50
C GLN A 101 -0.28 10.99 10.25
N SER A 102 0.52 11.07 9.19
CA SER A 102 0.37 10.23 8.01
C SER A 102 0.66 8.77 8.33
N GLN A 103 0.02 7.85 7.60
CA GLN A 103 0.05 6.42 7.93
C GLN A 103 -0.01 5.54 6.67
N TRP A 104 0.71 4.42 6.71
CA TRP A 104 0.53 3.28 5.80
C TRP A 104 -0.50 2.32 6.36
N PHE A 105 -1.28 1.70 5.48
CA PHE A 105 -2.25 0.69 5.89
C PHE A 105 -1.90 -0.69 5.32
N PRO A 106 -2.17 -1.76 6.09
CA PRO A 106 -2.15 -3.11 5.55
C PRO A 106 -3.23 -3.27 4.46
N LEU A 107 -3.10 -4.31 3.65
CA LEU A 107 -4.07 -4.63 2.62
C LEU A 107 -5.42 -4.95 3.26
N SER A 108 -6.47 -4.31 2.75
CA SER A 108 -7.86 -4.55 3.11
C SER A 108 -8.74 -4.27 1.89
N ASP A 109 -9.88 -4.94 1.81
CA ASP A 109 -10.84 -4.75 0.73
C ASP A 109 -11.73 -3.54 1.02
N ILE A 110 -11.68 -2.51 0.17
CA ILE A 110 -12.57 -1.35 0.24
C ILE A 110 -13.65 -1.33 -0.84
N SER A 111 -13.86 -2.44 -1.55
CA SER A 111 -14.85 -2.52 -2.65
C SER A 111 -16.25 -2.10 -2.20
N HIS A 112 -16.62 -2.38 -0.95
CA HIS A 112 -17.90 -2.00 -0.36
C HIS A 112 -17.94 -0.53 0.11
N THR A 113 -16.80 0.09 0.35
CA THR A 113 -16.69 1.49 0.81
C THR A 113 -16.72 2.47 -0.36
N LEU A 114 -16.10 2.10 -1.49
CA LEU A 114 -15.99 2.99 -2.67
C LEU A 114 -17.32 3.52 -3.22
N PRO A 115 -18.42 2.74 -3.28
CA PRO A 115 -19.71 3.23 -3.78
C PRO A 115 -20.33 4.35 -2.93
N PHE A 116 -19.93 4.50 -1.67
CA PHE A 116 -20.42 5.56 -0.78
C PHE A 116 -19.65 6.87 -0.93
N LEU A 117 -18.53 6.86 -1.67
CA LEU A 117 -17.71 8.05 -1.87
C LEU A 117 -18.23 8.89 -3.04
N LYS A 118 -18.28 10.20 -2.81
CA LYS A 118 -18.62 11.19 -3.82
C LYS A 118 -17.48 12.17 -4.02
N SER A 119 -17.30 12.61 -5.26
CA SER A 119 -16.33 13.62 -5.64
C SER A 119 -17.00 14.96 -5.92
N LEU A 120 -16.33 16.04 -5.50
CA LEU A 120 -16.71 17.41 -5.85
C LEU A 120 -16.02 17.81 -7.16
N ALA A 121 -16.82 18.17 -8.15
CA ALA A 121 -16.33 18.81 -9.38
C ALA A 121 -16.33 20.34 -9.25
N GLY A 122 -15.90 21.02 -10.31
CA GLY A 122 -16.05 22.47 -10.43
C GLY A 122 -17.50 22.90 -10.17
N GLN A 123 -17.67 24.08 -9.54
CA GLN A 123 -18.96 24.64 -9.11
C GLN A 123 -19.70 23.84 -8.02
N GLY A 124 -19.02 22.93 -7.30
CA GLY A 124 -19.61 22.21 -6.16
C GLY A 124 -20.52 21.04 -6.54
N ARG A 125 -20.57 20.66 -7.82
CA ARG A 125 -21.38 19.52 -8.27
C ARG A 125 -20.84 18.20 -7.72
N LEU A 126 -21.70 17.44 -7.06
CA LEU A 126 -21.42 16.08 -6.61
C LEU A 126 -21.46 15.10 -7.79
N ASN A 127 -20.49 14.19 -7.85
CA ASN A 127 -20.48 13.06 -8.78
C ASN A 127 -20.10 11.80 -8.03
N GLU A 128 -20.67 10.67 -8.42
CA GLU A 128 -20.22 9.36 -7.98
C GLU A 128 -18.72 9.20 -8.24
N LEU A 129 -17.99 8.65 -7.26
CA LEU A 129 -16.55 8.46 -7.41
C LEU A 129 -16.23 7.43 -8.50
N LEU A 130 -16.99 6.33 -8.52
CA LEU A 130 -16.94 5.30 -9.55
C LEU A 130 -18.12 5.47 -10.51
N LYS A 131 -17.85 5.81 -11.77
CA LYS A 131 -18.90 5.94 -12.78
C LYS A 131 -19.51 4.61 -13.20
N ASP A 132 -18.69 3.56 -13.15
CA ASP A 132 -19.05 2.19 -13.49
C ASP A 132 -18.44 1.27 -12.41
N PRO A 133 -19.26 0.77 -11.47
CA PRO A 133 -18.78 -0.11 -10.40
C PRO A 133 -18.22 -1.45 -10.90
N ALA A 134 -18.57 -1.89 -12.11
CA ALA A 134 -18.05 -3.14 -12.69
C ALA A 134 -16.69 -2.95 -13.38
N ALA A 135 -16.31 -1.72 -13.72
CA ALA A 135 -15.03 -1.42 -14.33
C ALA A 135 -13.88 -1.37 -13.30
N PRO A 136 -12.63 -1.67 -13.71
CA PRO A 136 -11.46 -1.46 -12.85
C PRO A 136 -11.40 -0.02 -12.31
N ILE A 137 -11.15 0.14 -11.01
CA ILE A 137 -11.25 1.44 -10.32
C ILE A 137 -10.33 2.51 -10.93
N GLY A 138 -9.18 2.09 -11.48
CA GLY A 138 -8.24 2.97 -12.15
C GLY A 138 -8.81 3.69 -13.38
N ARG A 139 -9.90 3.18 -13.97
CA ARG A 139 -10.61 3.85 -15.07
C ARG A 139 -11.33 5.11 -14.58
N SER A 140 -11.96 5.07 -13.41
CA SER A 140 -12.65 6.21 -12.81
C SER A 140 -11.66 7.20 -12.14
N LEU A 141 -10.55 6.66 -11.63
CA LEU A 141 -9.57 7.38 -10.81
C LEU A 141 -8.24 7.67 -11.51
N GLN A 142 -8.26 7.95 -12.82
CA GLN A 142 -7.06 8.28 -13.61
C GLN A 142 -6.32 9.57 -13.16
N SER A 143 -6.97 10.36 -12.29
CA SER A 143 -6.43 11.58 -11.69
C SER A 143 -7.05 11.78 -10.32
N MET A 144 -6.35 12.53 -9.47
CA MET A 144 -6.81 12.90 -8.14
C MET A 144 -8.19 13.57 -8.20
N ARG A 145 -9.02 13.25 -7.20
CA ARG A 145 -10.37 13.82 -7.01
C ARG A 145 -10.45 14.49 -5.65
N LEU A 146 -11.19 15.59 -5.57
CA LEU A 146 -11.61 16.18 -4.30
C LEU A 146 -12.84 15.39 -3.81
N LEU A 147 -12.81 14.91 -2.58
CA LEU A 147 -13.93 14.20 -1.94
C LEU A 147 -14.91 15.19 -1.35
N ALA A 148 -16.20 14.83 -1.39
CA ALA A 148 -17.24 15.55 -0.66
C ALA A 148 -17.18 15.27 0.85
N SER A 149 -16.84 14.03 1.22
CA SER A 149 -16.62 13.58 2.59
C SER A 149 -15.64 12.40 2.58
N ALA A 150 -14.82 12.29 3.62
CA ALA A 150 -13.95 11.15 3.86
C ALA A 150 -14.51 10.16 4.90
N GLU A 151 -15.67 10.46 5.49
CA GLU A 151 -16.30 9.66 6.56
C GLU A 151 -16.38 8.16 6.23
N PRO A 152 -16.77 7.70 5.01
CA PRO A 152 -16.78 6.26 4.72
C PRO A 152 -15.39 5.60 4.80
N LEU A 153 -14.32 6.33 4.45
CA LEU A 153 -12.95 5.83 4.58
C LEU A 153 -12.52 5.77 6.04
N GLU A 154 -12.88 6.79 6.83
CA GLU A 154 -12.55 6.85 8.25
C GLU A 154 -13.28 5.77 9.05
N GLU A 155 -14.57 5.55 8.78
CA GLU A 155 -15.33 4.44 9.36
C GLU A 155 -14.73 3.08 9.01
N HIS A 156 -14.31 2.90 7.75
CA HIS A 156 -13.64 1.68 7.31
C HIS A 156 -12.36 1.45 8.11
N LEU A 157 -11.49 2.47 8.22
CA LEU A 157 -10.26 2.37 8.99
C LEU A 157 -10.50 2.13 10.48
N GLY A 158 -11.55 2.74 11.07
CA GLY A 158 -11.94 2.48 12.44
C GLY A 158 -12.21 1.00 12.69
N LYS A 159 -12.91 0.34 11.74
CA LYS A 159 -13.17 -1.11 11.80
C LYS A 159 -11.90 -1.93 11.61
N LEU A 160 -11.00 -1.54 10.70
CA LEU A 160 -9.74 -2.25 10.48
C LEU A 160 -8.84 -2.22 11.71
N SER A 161 -8.83 -1.10 12.45
CA SER A 161 -7.97 -0.92 13.63
C SER A 161 -8.26 -1.92 14.77
N LEU A 162 -9.44 -2.54 14.74
CA LEU A 162 -9.90 -3.53 15.73
C LEU A 162 -9.62 -4.97 15.30
N GLN A 163 -9.21 -5.20 14.05
CA GLN A 163 -9.00 -6.54 13.52
C GLN A 163 -7.53 -6.97 13.68
N PRO A 164 -7.28 -8.25 14.00
CA PRO A 164 -5.93 -8.78 13.97
C PRO A 164 -5.39 -8.77 12.55
N VAL A 165 -4.13 -8.36 12.40
CA VAL A 165 -3.43 -8.40 11.12
C VAL A 165 -2.92 -9.81 10.84
N HIS A 166 -3.12 -10.30 9.62
CA HIS A 166 -2.52 -11.52 9.10
C HIS A 166 -1.24 -11.19 8.34
N PHE A 167 -0.10 -11.70 8.81
CA PHE A 167 1.19 -11.54 8.16
C PHE A 167 1.44 -12.67 7.16
N ILE A 168 1.88 -12.35 5.94
CA ILE A 168 2.27 -13.34 4.92
C ILE A 168 3.79 -13.44 4.85
N SER A 169 4.33 -14.56 5.35
CA SER A 169 5.76 -14.88 5.24
C SER A 169 5.98 -15.82 4.06
N TYR A 170 6.87 -15.48 3.14
CA TYR A 170 7.11 -16.26 1.93
C TYR A 170 8.49 -15.97 1.34
N ARG A 171 8.89 -16.76 0.33
CA ARG A 171 10.07 -16.48 -0.47
C ARG A 171 9.71 -15.85 -1.80
N ILE A 172 10.40 -14.79 -2.17
CA ILE A 172 10.16 -14.11 -3.44
C ILE A 172 10.44 -15.02 -4.64
N CYS A 173 11.50 -15.83 -4.57
CA CYS A 173 11.95 -16.65 -5.69
C CYS A 173 10.95 -17.73 -6.12
N ASP A 174 10.19 -18.31 -5.18
CA ASP A 174 9.33 -19.48 -5.45
C ASP A 174 7.99 -19.47 -4.68
N GLY A 175 7.78 -18.60 -3.69
CA GLY A 175 6.56 -18.52 -2.90
C GLY A 175 5.58 -17.41 -3.30
N THR A 176 5.94 -16.50 -4.21
CA THR A 176 5.15 -15.28 -4.51
C THR A 176 3.73 -15.61 -5.02
N HIS A 177 3.58 -16.65 -5.85
CA HIS A 177 2.28 -17.07 -6.36
C HIS A 177 1.35 -17.58 -5.25
N ALA A 178 1.84 -18.49 -4.41
CA ALA A 178 1.07 -19.02 -3.28
C ALA A 178 0.75 -17.93 -2.24
N ALA A 179 1.68 -16.99 -1.99
CA ALA A 179 1.44 -15.80 -1.16
C ALA A 179 0.29 -14.94 -1.72
N PHE A 180 0.26 -14.72 -3.03
CA PHE A 180 -0.84 -14.00 -3.70
C PHE A 180 -2.18 -14.71 -3.51
N VAL A 181 -2.24 -16.03 -3.75
CA VAL A 181 -3.46 -16.83 -3.59
C VAL A 181 -3.97 -16.78 -2.15
N LYS A 182 -3.08 -16.93 -1.17
CA LYS A 182 -3.43 -16.85 0.26
C LYS A 182 -3.94 -15.46 0.63
N THR A 183 -3.26 -14.41 0.17
CA THR A 183 -3.68 -13.01 0.38
C THR A 183 -5.07 -12.78 -0.18
N LYS A 184 -5.33 -13.23 -1.42
CA LYS A 184 -6.65 -13.11 -2.06
C LYS A 184 -7.74 -13.81 -1.25
N ALA A 185 -7.48 -15.01 -0.73
CA ALA A 185 -8.43 -15.75 0.09
C ALA A 185 -8.75 -15.03 1.41
N LEU A 186 -7.73 -14.46 2.08
CA LEU A 186 -7.92 -13.70 3.32
C LEU A 186 -8.71 -12.41 3.08
N LEU A 187 -8.40 -11.66 2.02
CA LEU A 187 -9.15 -10.45 1.67
C LEU A 187 -10.61 -10.75 1.32
N ALA A 188 -10.88 -11.88 0.65
CA ALA A 188 -12.26 -12.32 0.40
C ALA A 188 -13.04 -12.64 1.69
N GLN A 189 -12.34 -12.98 2.77
CA GLN A 189 -12.88 -13.17 4.12
C GLN A 189 -12.89 -11.87 4.94
N GLN A 190 -12.70 -10.72 4.29
CA GLN A 190 -12.65 -9.39 4.91
C GLN A 190 -11.57 -9.24 5.99
N GLN A 191 -10.50 -10.04 5.90
CA GLN A 191 -9.37 -9.95 6.82
C GLN A 191 -8.37 -8.87 6.41
N VAL A 192 -7.61 -8.39 7.40
CA VAL A 192 -6.53 -7.42 7.21
C VAL A 192 -5.22 -8.15 6.99
N VAL A 193 -4.51 -7.83 5.91
CA VAL A 193 -3.31 -8.58 5.49
C VAL A 193 -2.09 -7.66 5.39
N PHE A 194 -1.05 -7.98 6.15
CA PHE A 194 0.28 -7.45 5.92
C PHE A 194 1.05 -8.38 4.99
N TRP A 195 1.34 -7.90 3.78
CA TRP A 195 2.15 -8.61 2.81
C TRP A 195 3.34 -7.70 2.46
N ASP A 196 4.50 -7.97 3.07
CA ASP A 196 5.72 -7.14 3.07
C ASP A 196 5.85 -6.21 1.85
N ARG A 197 6.05 -6.76 0.66
CA ARG A 197 6.36 -6.06 -0.57
C ARG A 197 5.22 -5.17 -1.03
N TRP A 198 3.99 -5.38 -0.56
CA TRP A 198 2.83 -4.62 -1.02
C TRP A 198 2.25 -3.71 0.06
N SER A 199 2.53 -3.99 1.33
CA SER A 199 2.22 -3.15 2.48
C SER A 199 3.34 -2.16 2.82
N LEU A 200 4.58 -2.44 2.41
CA LEU A 200 5.70 -1.51 2.51
C LEU A 200 5.60 -0.38 1.46
N PRO A 201 6.29 0.76 1.71
CA PRO A 201 6.44 1.84 0.74
C PRO A 201 6.73 1.35 -0.68
N ARG A 202 6.06 1.94 -1.67
CA ARG A 202 6.22 1.59 -3.08
C ARG A 202 7.68 1.59 -3.57
N ARG A 203 8.53 2.42 -2.96
CA ARG A 203 9.97 2.47 -3.23
C ARG A 203 10.69 1.13 -3.01
N LEU A 204 10.28 0.36 -2.01
CA LEU A 204 10.79 -0.97 -1.68
C LEU A 204 10.16 -2.04 -2.59
N ALA A 205 8.84 -1.96 -2.67
CA ALA A 205 7.97 -2.88 -3.38
C ALA A 205 8.28 -3.01 -4.88
N GLU A 206 8.30 -1.85 -5.54
CA GLU A 206 8.14 -1.72 -6.98
C GLU A 206 9.34 -1.03 -7.61
N ARG A 207 10.09 -0.23 -6.84
CA ARG A 207 11.19 0.60 -7.34
C ARG A 207 12.54 0.27 -6.73
N ARG A 208 12.63 -0.83 -5.96
CA ARG A 208 13.85 -1.42 -5.42
C ARG A 208 14.92 -0.40 -4.97
N GLU A 209 14.48 0.70 -4.36
CA GLU A 209 15.39 1.76 -3.91
C GLU A 209 16.27 1.19 -2.79
N LEU A 210 17.55 1.59 -2.75
CA LEU A 210 18.44 1.19 -1.65
C LEU A 210 17.84 1.68 -0.33
N VAL A 211 17.69 0.76 0.60
CA VAL A 211 17.19 1.00 1.95
C VAL A 211 18.13 0.41 2.97
N ASP A 212 18.01 0.90 4.19
CA ASP A 212 18.76 0.36 5.31
C ASP A 212 18.21 -1.02 5.68
N CYS A 213 19.08 -2.03 5.66
CA CYS A 213 18.69 -3.40 5.95
C CYS A 213 18.23 -3.56 7.41
N GLU A 214 18.84 -2.86 8.35
CA GLU A 214 18.47 -2.94 9.77
C GLU A 214 17.08 -2.31 10.00
N ALA A 215 16.80 -1.16 9.39
CA ALA A 215 15.49 -0.53 9.44
C ALA A 215 14.39 -1.42 8.82
N LEU A 216 14.70 -2.09 7.70
CA LEU A 216 13.79 -3.06 7.08
C LEU A 216 13.56 -4.28 8.00
N ASP A 217 14.63 -4.87 8.55
CA ASP A 217 14.56 -6.00 9.48
C ASP A 217 13.71 -5.64 10.71
N CYS A 218 14.01 -4.51 11.36
CA CYS A 218 13.26 -4.02 12.51
C CYS A 218 11.78 -3.87 12.19
N HIS A 219 11.45 -3.17 11.09
CA HIS A 219 10.06 -2.95 10.72
C HIS A 219 9.31 -4.27 10.42
N LEU A 220 9.91 -5.18 9.66
CA LEU A 220 9.29 -6.49 9.36
C LEU A 220 9.06 -7.30 10.64
N MET A 221 10.03 -7.33 11.56
CA MET A 221 9.90 -8.04 12.82
C MET A 221 8.85 -7.41 13.75
N GLU A 222 8.71 -6.08 13.77
CA GLU A 222 7.65 -5.39 14.51
C GLU A 222 6.26 -5.71 13.94
N GLN A 223 6.11 -5.71 12.62
CA GLN A 223 4.85 -6.07 11.96
C GLN A 223 4.50 -7.55 12.17
N LEU A 224 5.49 -8.44 12.15
CA LEU A 224 5.29 -9.85 12.46
C LEU A 224 4.90 -10.06 13.93
N ALA A 225 5.55 -9.37 14.86
CA ALA A 225 5.29 -9.50 16.28
C ALA A 225 3.91 -8.96 16.69
N SER A 226 3.39 -7.96 15.97
CA SER A 226 2.05 -7.41 16.17
C SER A 226 0.94 -8.15 15.41
N ALA A 227 1.30 -9.06 14.51
CA ALA A 227 0.34 -9.85 13.77
C ALA A 227 -0.35 -10.89 14.65
N GLY A 228 -1.67 -11.03 14.51
CA GLY A 228 -2.43 -12.07 15.20
C GLY A 228 -2.18 -13.46 14.62
N THR A 229 -1.73 -13.54 13.35
CA THR A 229 -1.43 -14.80 12.68
C THR A 229 -0.35 -14.58 11.62
N VAL A 230 0.61 -15.50 11.55
CA VAL A 230 1.67 -15.52 10.53
C VAL A 230 1.45 -16.75 9.64
N TRP A 231 1.12 -16.52 8.38
CA TRP A 231 0.98 -17.56 7.37
C TRP A 231 2.32 -17.77 6.66
N GLY A 232 2.99 -18.88 6.96
CA GLY A 232 4.24 -19.26 6.28
C GLY A 232 3.97 -20.07 5.02
N ILE A 233 4.30 -19.50 3.87
CA ILE A 233 4.19 -20.16 2.57
C ILE A 233 5.41 -21.06 2.36
N GLU A 234 5.27 -22.33 2.71
CA GLU A 234 6.36 -23.32 2.70
C GLU A 234 6.65 -23.82 1.28
N SER A 235 7.36 -22.99 0.50
CA SER A 235 7.98 -23.35 -0.77
C SER A 235 9.35 -24.04 -0.56
N PRO A 236 9.95 -24.68 -1.60
CA PRO A 236 11.24 -25.36 -1.46
C PRO A 236 12.37 -24.52 -0.85
N ALA A 237 12.46 -23.23 -1.20
CA ALA A 237 13.47 -22.32 -0.66
C ALA A 237 13.04 -21.62 0.65
N TYR A 238 11.86 -21.93 1.20
CA TYR A 238 11.28 -21.20 2.34
C TYR A 238 12.17 -21.21 3.59
N SER A 239 12.78 -22.35 3.87
CA SER A 239 13.66 -22.53 5.04
C SER A 239 15.14 -22.42 4.67
N ALA A 240 15.49 -21.80 3.54
CA ALA A 240 16.88 -21.60 3.15
C ALA A 240 17.64 -20.82 4.24
N GLU A 241 18.86 -21.28 4.55
CA GLU A 241 19.68 -20.69 5.61
C GLU A 241 19.96 -19.21 5.35
N GLY A 242 19.79 -18.39 6.40
CA GLY A 242 20.02 -16.94 6.32
C GLY A 242 18.91 -16.16 5.61
N SER A 243 17.83 -16.82 5.16
CA SER A 243 16.70 -16.15 4.54
C SER A 243 15.80 -15.44 5.54
N TYR A 244 15.15 -14.34 5.09
CA TYR A 244 14.14 -13.64 5.87
C TYR A 244 12.99 -14.54 6.33
N SER A 245 12.45 -15.36 5.43
CA SER A 245 11.36 -16.29 5.76
C SER A 245 11.74 -17.31 6.84
N GLN A 246 13.00 -17.72 6.92
CA GLN A 246 13.48 -18.56 8.02
C GLN A 246 13.48 -17.79 9.35
N LYS A 247 14.00 -16.55 9.37
CA LYS A 247 13.97 -15.68 10.57
C LYS A 247 12.52 -15.45 11.03
N GLU A 248 11.63 -15.11 10.10
CA GLU A 248 10.19 -14.89 10.34
C GLU A 248 9.52 -16.15 10.90
N LYS A 249 9.78 -17.33 10.30
CA LYS A 249 9.25 -18.61 10.78
C LYS A 249 9.66 -18.86 12.23
N ILE A 250 10.95 -18.73 12.55
CA ILE A 250 11.47 -18.96 13.91
C ILE A 250 10.77 -18.03 14.90
N LYS A 251 10.68 -16.73 14.57
CA LYS A 251 10.05 -15.74 15.44
C LYS A 251 8.56 -16.03 15.63
N ALA A 252 7.83 -16.35 14.56
CA ALA A 252 6.41 -16.66 14.63
C ALA A 252 6.11 -17.94 15.43
N LEU A 253 6.97 -18.96 15.32
CA LEU A 253 6.88 -20.18 16.13
C LEU A 253 7.09 -19.87 17.62
N GLN A 254 8.07 -19.03 17.96
CA GLN A 254 8.30 -18.58 19.34
C GLN A 254 7.11 -17.83 19.92
N LEU A 255 6.40 -17.06 19.09
CA LEU A 255 5.20 -16.31 19.46
C LEU A 255 3.92 -17.17 19.45
N GLY A 256 3.97 -18.41 18.95
CA GLY A 256 2.80 -19.27 18.82
C GLY A 256 1.79 -18.82 17.76
N THR A 257 2.19 -17.96 16.81
CA THR A 257 1.30 -17.38 15.79
C THR A 257 1.45 -18.00 14.40
N TYR A 258 2.33 -19.00 14.25
CA TYR A 258 2.69 -19.57 12.95
C TYR A 258 1.69 -20.61 12.43
N HIS A 259 1.30 -20.46 11.17
CA HIS A 259 0.49 -21.43 10.42
C HIS A 259 1.11 -21.72 9.06
N ALA A 260 1.44 -22.98 8.80
CA ALA A 260 2.00 -23.41 7.53
C ALA A 260 0.94 -23.45 6.41
N VAL A 261 1.34 -23.04 5.22
CA VAL A 261 0.58 -23.16 3.97
C VAL A 261 1.51 -23.82 2.95
N ALA A 262 1.11 -24.95 2.39
CA ALA A 262 1.91 -25.61 1.36
C ALA A 262 2.06 -24.70 0.13
N GLY A 263 3.31 -24.34 -0.21
CA GLY A 263 3.64 -23.67 -1.45
C GLY A 263 3.86 -24.72 -2.53
N CYS A 264 2.89 -24.90 -3.43
CA CYS A 264 3.06 -25.77 -4.60
C CYS A 264 4.05 -25.18 -5.60
#